data_AF-A0A7X0FZN3-F1
#
_entry.id   AF-A0A7X0FZN3-F1
#
_cell.length_a   1.000
_cell.length_b   1.000
_cell.length_c   1.000
_cell.angle_alpha   90.00
_cell.angle_beta   90.00
_cell.angle_gamma   90.00
#
_symmetry.space_group_name_H-M   'P 1'
#
loop_
_entity.id
_entity.type
_entity.pdbx_description
1 polymer ?
#
loop_
_entity_poly.entity_id
_entity_poly.type
_entity_poly.pdbx_seq_one_letter_code
_entity_poly.pdbx_strand_id
1 'polypeptide(L)'
;MAGGRMSALSLPIDAGASVEFKPFRARTPLFTVSAGRVLVTLTLPERVSAGDVEFARGLASQAAAYAVEVERLYRSGRRPSSGRSSGKGKAA
;
A
#
# COMPACT_ATOMS: atom_id res chain seq x y z
N MET A 1 -14.72 -24.04 4.19
CA MET A 1 -14.60 -22.68 4.74
C MET A 1 -15.99 -22.18 5.07
N ALA A 2 -16.27 -21.87 6.34
CA ALA A 2 -17.57 -21.33 6.72
C ALA A 2 -17.72 -19.92 6.13
N GLY A 3 -18.74 -19.70 5.31
CA GLY A 3 -19.03 -18.42 4.65
C GLY A 3 -19.46 -17.37 5.65
N GLY A 4 -18.50 -16.77 6.35
CA GLY A 4 -18.71 -15.58 7.16
C GLY A 4 -18.99 -14.37 6.28
N ARG A 5 -19.83 -13.44 6.77
CA ARG A 5 -20.08 -12.17 6.08
C ARG A 5 -18.78 -11.37 6.00
N MET A 6 -18.33 -11.11 4.77
CA MET A 6 -17.19 -10.21 4.51
C MET A 6 -17.64 -8.77 4.74
N SER A 7 -16.94 -8.07 5.62
CA SER A 7 -17.03 -6.60 5.71
C SER A 7 -15.87 -5.99 4.94
N ALA A 8 -16.16 -5.11 4.00
CA ALA A 8 -15.16 -4.42 3.20
C ALA A 8 -14.99 -2.98 3.67
N LEU A 9 -13.75 -2.54 3.82
CA LEU A 9 -13.41 -1.15 4.06
C LEU A 9 -12.45 -0.69 2.97
N SER A 10 -12.78 0.41 2.30
CA SER A 10 -11.89 1.10 1.38
C SER A 10 -11.60 2.47 1.93
N LEU A 11 -10.30 2.77 2.09
CA LEU A 11 -9.83 4.03 2.65
C LEU A 11 -9.11 4.82 1.56
N PRO A 12 -9.58 6.03 1.19
CA PRO A 12 -8.79 6.90 0.33
C PRO A 12 -7.52 7.34 1.08
N ILE A 13 -6.39 7.23 0.39
CA ILE A 13 -5.07 7.65 0.90
C ILE A 13 -4.70 8.96 0.19
N ASP A 14 -4.44 9.99 0.98
CA ASP A 14 -4.01 11.31 0.51
C ASP A 14 -2.65 11.70 1.11
N ALA A 15 -2.20 12.93 0.85
CA ALA A 15 -0.91 13.41 1.33
C ALA A 15 -0.80 13.51 2.87
N GLY A 16 -1.92 13.49 3.60
CA GLY A 16 -1.96 13.48 5.06
C GLY A 16 -2.02 12.08 5.67
N ALA A 17 -2.11 11.03 4.85
CA ALA A 17 -2.09 9.66 5.34
C ALA A 17 -0.70 9.28 5.86
N SER A 18 -0.66 8.42 6.88
CA SER A 18 0.59 7.93 7.44
C SER A 18 0.51 6.45 7.81
N VAL A 19 1.68 5.82 7.85
CA VAL A 19 1.86 4.43 8.23
C VAL A 19 2.93 4.36 9.32
N GLU A 20 2.63 3.67 10.42
CA GLU A 20 3.51 3.58 11.57
C GLU A 20 3.64 2.13 12.04
N PHE A 21 4.87 1.67 12.25
CA PHE A 21 5.19 0.39 12.88
C PHE A 21 5.82 0.63 14.25
N LYS A 22 5.23 0.06 15.31
CA LYS A 22 5.74 0.10 16.68
C LYS A 22 6.18 -1.29 17.12
N PRO A 23 7.49 -1.57 17.17
CA PRO A 23 7.99 -2.81 17.74
C PRO A 23 7.95 -2.74 19.27
N PHE A 24 7.48 -3.81 19.90
CA PHE A 24 7.56 -4.00 21.34
C PHE A 24 8.32 -5.30 21.63
N ARG A 25 9.21 -5.29 22.65
CA ARG A 25 10.00 -6.48 23.00
C ARG A 25 9.21 -7.55 23.75
N ALA A 26 8.21 -7.15 24.54
CA ALA A 26 7.43 -8.02 25.40
C ALA A 26 5.93 -7.98 25.11
N ARG A 27 5.52 -7.38 23.98
CA ARG A 27 4.11 -7.24 23.58
C ARG A 27 3.99 -7.41 22.07
N THR A 28 2.77 -7.66 21.62
CA THR A 28 2.44 -7.72 20.21
C THR A 28 2.84 -6.44 19.48
N PRO A 29 3.56 -6.52 18.34
CA PRO A 29 3.86 -5.35 17.53
C PRO A 29 2.59 -4.73 16.96
N LEU A 30 2.58 -3.40 16.82
CA LEU A 30 1.46 -2.68 16.21
C LEU A 30 1.87 -2.11 14.85
N PHE A 31 1.01 -2.31 13.86
CA PHE A 31 1.13 -1.67 12.56
C PHE A 31 -0.14 -0.85 12.32
N THR A 32 0.01 0.44 12.11
CA THR A 32 -1.12 1.38 12.04
C THR A 32 -1.08 2.16 10.74
N VAL A 33 -2.25 2.29 10.10
CA VAL A 33 -2.50 3.17 8.97
C VAL A 33 -3.51 4.22 9.41
N SER A 34 -3.20 5.50 9.18
CA SER A 34 -4.13 6.60 9.40
C SER A 34 -4.37 7.34 8.09
N ALA A 35 -5.63 7.70 7.82
CA ALA A 35 -5.99 8.63 6.76
C ALA A 35 -7.27 9.37 7.14
N GLY A 36 -7.20 10.71 7.13
CA GLY A 36 -8.28 11.57 7.61
C GLY A 36 -8.67 11.24 9.06
N ARG A 37 -9.92 10.81 9.26
CA ARG A 37 -10.48 10.46 10.58
C ARG A 37 -10.50 8.95 10.86
N VAL A 38 -9.90 8.14 9.99
CA VAL A 38 -9.88 6.68 10.11
C VAL A 38 -8.51 6.22 10.57
N LEU A 39 -8.50 5.35 11.57
CA LEU A 39 -7.31 4.67 12.08
C LEU A 39 -7.54 3.16 11.98
N VAL A 40 -6.65 2.47 11.29
CA VAL A 40 -6.66 1.00 11.19
C VAL A 40 -5.37 0.47 11.81
N THR A 41 -5.50 -0.29 12.90
CA THR A 41 -4.37 -0.93 13.57
C THR A 41 -4.50 -2.44 13.45
N LEU A 42 -3.45 -3.08 12.94
CA LEU A 42 -3.33 -4.53 12.92
C LEU A 42 -2.78 -4.99 14.28
N THR A 43 -3.51 -5.89 14.92
CA THR A 43 -3.14 -6.52 16.18
C THR A 43 -3.08 -8.02 16.00
N LEU A 44 -2.10 -8.67 16.61
CA LEU A 44 -2.02 -10.13 16.73
C LEU A 44 -2.47 -10.59 18.12
N PRO A 45 -2.90 -11.85 18.27
CA PRO A 45 -3.11 -12.44 19.59
C PRO A 45 -1.82 -12.39 20.43
N GLU A 46 -1.99 -12.53 21.75
CA GLU A 46 -0.87 -12.54 22.70
C GLU A 46 0.09 -13.71 22.46
N ARG A 47 -0.45 -14.87 22.03
CA ARG A 47 0.35 -16.04 21.63
C ARG A 47 0.42 -16.09 20.10
N VAL A 48 1.60 -15.81 19.57
CA VAL A 48 1.88 -15.85 18.13
C VAL A 48 2.09 -17.29 17.67
N SER A 49 1.36 -17.70 16.64
CA SER A 49 1.48 -18.99 15.96
C SER A 49 2.28 -18.88 14.66
N ALA A 50 2.59 -20.03 14.04
CA ALA A 50 3.23 -20.04 12.72
C ALA A 50 2.39 -19.32 11.65
N GLY A 51 1.07 -19.45 11.70
CA GLY A 51 0.16 -18.78 10.76
C GLY A 51 0.20 -17.25 10.88
N ASP A 52 0.38 -16.72 12.08
CA ASP A 52 0.54 -15.28 12.30
C ASP A 52 1.86 -14.76 11.71
N VAL A 53 2.93 -15.56 11.80
CA VAL A 53 4.23 -15.25 11.20
C VAL A 53 4.14 -15.27 9.67
N GLU A 54 3.45 -16.26 9.11
CA GLU A 54 3.19 -16.34 7.66
C GLU A 54 2.35 -15.16 7.17
N PHE A 55 1.30 -14.79 7.91
CA PHE A 55 0.52 -13.59 7.64
C PHE A 55 1.40 -12.33 7.61
N ALA A 56 2.25 -12.13 8.62
CA ALA A 56 3.12 -10.95 8.70
C ALA A 56 4.12 -10.89 7.52
N ARG A 57 4.69 -12.03 7.12
CA ARG A 57 5.58 -12.13 5.94
C ARG A 57 4.83 -11.83 4.64
N GLY A 58 3.61 -12.35 4.51
CA GLY A 58 2.73 -12.07 3.38
C GLY A 58 2.39 -10.60 3.27
N LEU A 59 1.99 -9.98 4.38
CA LEU A 59 1.72 -8.55 4.48
C LEU A 59 2.92 -7.71 4.02
N ALA A 60 4.10 -7.99 4.55
CA ALA A 60 5.32 -7.27 4.17
C ALA A 60 5.65 -7.40 2.68
N SER A 61 5.53 -8.61 2.13
CA SER A 61 5.79 -8.89 0.72
C SER A 61 4.81 -8.16 -0.20
N GLN A 62 3.51 -8.18 0.12
CA GLN A 62 2.48 -7.51 -0.67
C GLN A 62 2.60 -5.99 -0.57
N ALA A 63 2.89 -5.45 0.62
CA ALA A 63 3.11 -4.01 0.81
C ALA A 63 4.33 -3.52 0.02
N ALA A 64 5.42 -4.29 -0.01
CA ALA A 64 6.60 -3.97 -0.81
C ALA A 64 6.28 -3.98 -2.32
N ALA A 65 5.55 -4.99 -2.80
CA ALA A 65 5.11 -5.05 -4.19
C ALA A 65 4.20 -3.87 -4.58
N TYR A 66 3.27 -3.50 -3.69
CA TYR A 66 2.42 -2.32 -3.86
C TYR A 66 3.26 -1.04 -3.97
N ALA A 67 4.25 -0.84 -3.10
CA ALA A 67 5.14 0.33 -3.14
C ALA A 67 5.87 0.45 -4.49
N VAL A 68 6.45 -0.65 -4.99
CA VAL A 68 7.11 -0.69 -6.30
C VAL A 68 6.17 -0.26 -7.42
N GLU A 69 4.92 -0.71 -7.39
CA GLU A 69 3.93 -0.39 -8.41
C GLU A 69 3.47 1.08 -8.34
N VAL A 70 3.28 1.62 -7.13
CA VAL A 70 3.00 3.06 -6.94
C VAL A 70 4.13 3.91 -7.52
N GLU A 71 5.39 3.56 -7.27
CA GLU A 71 6.52 4.27 -7.86
C GLU A 71 6.55 4.16 -9.39
N ARG A 72 6.24 2.98 -9.94
CA ARG A 72 6.14 2.77 -11.40
C ARG A 72 5.09 3.70 -12.00
N LEU A 73 3.91 3.78 -11.40
CA LEU A 73 2.83 4.67 -11.82
C LEU A 73 3.23 6.14 -11.75
N TYR A 74 3.83 6.56 -10.63
CA TYR A 74 4.35 7.91 -10.45
C TYR A 74 5.37 8.29 -11.54
N ARG A 75 6.30 7.39 -11.87
CA ARG A 75 7.28 7.59 -12.95
C ARG A 75 6.61 7.66 -14.33
N SER A 76 5.59 6.84 -14.57
CA SER A 76 4.88 6.80 -15.86
C SER A 76 4.05 8.06 -16.14
N GLY A 77 3.42 8.64 -15.11
CA GLY A 77 2.69 9.91 -15.20
C GLY A 77 3.58 11.14 -15.38
N ARG A 78 4.89 11.00 -15.15
CA ARG A 78 5.90 12.04 -15.37
C ARG A 78 6.48 12.07 -16.78
N ARG A 79 6.14 11.11 -17.66
CA ARG A 79 6.61 11.15 -19.04
C ARG A 79 5.98 12.39 -19.70
N PRO A 80 6.76 13.41 -20.11
CA PRO A 80 6.19 14.47 -20.91
C PRO A 80 5.56 13.79 -22.12
N SER A 81 4.35 14.22 -22.48
CA SER A 81 3.92 14.16 -23.86
C SER A 81 4.96 14.95 -24.67
N SER A 82 6.11 14.35 -24.97
CA SER A 82 7.05 14.86 -25.97
C SER A 82 6.28 14.70 -27.26
N GLY A 83 5.68 15.83 -27.65
CA GLY A 83 4.68 15.90 -28.68
C GLY A 83 5.13 15.24 -29.96
N ARG A 84 4.13 14.73 -30.68
CA ARG A 84 4.14 14.72 -32.13
C ARG A 84 4.76 16.03 -32.63
N SER A 85 6.01 15.99 -33.07
CA SER A 85 6.49 16.97 -34.03
C SER A 85 5.78 16.62 -35.34
N SER A 86 4.65 17.28 -35.58
CA SER A 86 4.07 17.38 -36.91
C SER A 86 5.06 18.14 -37.80
N GLY A 87 6.04 17.42 -38.36
CA GLY A 87 6.77 17.85 -39.54
C GLY A 87 5.90 17.67 -40.78
N LYS A 88 4.86 18.49 -40.91
CA LYS A 88 4.14 18.69 -42.17
C LYS A 88 5.10 19.43 -43.11
N GLY A 89 5.44 18.81 -44.24
CA GLY A 89 6.50 19.27 -45.13
C GLY A 89 6.26 20.60 -45.81
N LYS A 90 7.30 21.07 -46.53
CA LYS A 90 7.16 21.84 -47.77
C LYS A 90 8.41 21.66 -48.62
N ALA A 91 8.16 21.45 -49.91
CA ALA A 91 9.10 21.38 -51.01
C ALA A 91 9.75 22.75 -51.31
N ALA A 92 10.99 22.72 -51.81
CA ALA A 92 11.51 23.49 -52.95
C ALA A 92 12.93 22.99 -53.26
#